data_AF-A0A1Q8R083-F1
#
_entry.id   AF-A0A1Q8R083-F1
#
_cell.length_a   1.000
_cell.length_b   1.000
_cell.length_c   1.000
_cell.angle_alpha   90.00
_cell.angle_beta   90.00
_cell.angle_gamma   90.00
#
_symmetry.space_group_name_H-M   'P 1'
#
loop_
_entity.id
_entity.type
_entity.pdbx_description
1 polymer ?
#
loop_
_entity_poly.entity_id
_entity_poly.type
_entity_poly.pdbx_seq_one_letter_code
_entity_poly.pdbx_strand_id
1 'polypeptide(L)'
;MGTNAFHSQQKWNLGFIVFLSLLLVLLAQMSTNLTLIFALGISLGFVLQKSRFCLVSAVRDPILIGMTELTRAFLLLLGISILGFALVSWGASQRNIPLILNVFPLGVHTVVGGLLFGIGMVLAGGCSTGILMRIGEGFAMQGVAFFGLVVGAVLGERSLINWRIVFGELPGIFLPDILGWAPTLILEIAVLLALWQLARWWQNKQLGE
;
A
#
# COMPACT_ATOMS: atom_id res chain seq x y z
N MET A 1 -9.33 -3.97 40.25
CA MET A 1 -8.04 -4.56 39.79
C MET A 1 -7.54 -4.03 38.44
N GLY A 2 -8.02 -2.88 37.94
CA GLY A 2 -7.69 -2.37 36.59
C GLY A 2 -6.74 -1.15 36.50
N THR A 3 -6.33 -0.55 37.62
CA THR A 3 -5.58 0.73 37.61
C THR A 3 -4.06 0.58 37.49
N ASN A 4 -3.50 -0.55 37.94
CA ASN A 4 -2.05 -0.76 37.94
C ASN A 4 -1.47 -1.17 36.57
N ALA A 5 -2.29 -1.73 35.67
CA ALA A 5 -1.87 -2.10 34.32
C ALA A 5 -1.71 -0.87 33.40
N PHE A 6 -2.59 0.12 33.53
CA PHE A 6 -2.55 1.36 32.75
C PHE A 6 -1.32 2.21 33.10
N HIS A 7 -0.98 2.32 34.38
CA HIS A 7 0.16 3.13 34.83
C HIS A 7 1.53 2.53 34.45
N SER A 8 1.60 1.20 34.31
CA SER A 8 2.79 0.48 33.83
C SER A 8 2.93 0.59 32.30
N GLN A 9 1.84 0.46 31.55
CA GLN A 9 1.84 0.72 30.10
C GLN A 9 2.15 2.18 29.77
N GLN A 10 1.68 3.12 30.57
CA GLN A 10 1.92 4.55 30.37
C GLN A 10 3.42 4.91 30.52
N LYS A 11 4.14 4.26 31.44
CA LYS A 11 5.60 4.44 31.59
C LYS A 11 6.38 3.89 30.41
N TRP A 12 5.97 2.75 29.85
CA TRP A 12 6.57 2.18 28.64
C TRP A 12 6.28 3.01 27.39
N ASN A 13 5.04 3.51 27.23
CA ASN A 13 4.67 4.38 26.11
C ASN A 13 5.40 5.74 26.18
N LEU A 14 5.57 6.31 27.37
CA LEU A 14 6.36 7.54 27.56
C LEU A 14 7.83 7.33 27.22
N GLY A 15 8.44 6.21 27.66
CA GLY A 15 9.81 5.86 27.30
C GLY A 15 9.99 5.70 25.78
N PHE A 16 9.03 5.06 25.12
CA PHE A 16 9.06 4.88 23.67
C PHE A 16 8.90 6.21 22.91
N ILE A 17 7.99 7.09 23.33
CA ILE A 17 7.79 8.41 22.73
C ILE A 17 9.02 9.30 22.90
N VAL A 18 9.66 9.27 24.09
CA VAL A 18 10.89 10.04 24.36
C VAL A 18 12.08 9.49 23.56
N PHE A 19 12.21 8.18 23.43
CA PHE A 19 13.24 7.56 22.60
C PHE A 19 13.04 7.90 21.12
N LEU A 20 11.79 7.86 20.65
CA LEU A 20 11.43 8.19 19.28
C LEU A 20 11.68 9.67 18.96
N SER A 21 11.32 10.59 19.87
CA SER A 21 11.54 12.03 19.69
C SER A 21 13.03 12.38 19.74
N LEU A 22 13.80 11.76 20.64
CA LEU A 22 15.27 11.90 20.70
C LEU A 22 15.92 11.40 19.40
N LEU A 23 15.48 10.25 18.89
CA LEU A 23 15.95 9.68 17.64
C LEU A 23 15.68 10.65 16.46
N LEU A 24 14.45 11.18 16.33
CA LEU A 24 14.13 12.16 15.29
C LEU A 24 15.00 13.43 15.36
N VAL A 25 15.27 13.94 16.57
CA VAL A 25 16.13 15.12 16.77
C VAL A 25 17.58 14.83 16.39
N LEU A 26 18.11 13.64 16.71
CA LEU A 26 19.44 13.21 16.31
C LEU A 26 19.57 13.04 14.79
N LEU A 27 18.55 12.49 14.12
CA LEU A 27 18.53 12.38 12.67
C LEU A 27 18.43 13.76 11.99
N ALA A 28 17.72 14.72 12.59
CA ALA A 28 17.60 16.08 12.06
C ALA A 28 18.95 16.81 12.00
N GLN A 29 19.87 16.47 12.92
CA GLN A 29 21.22 17.04 12.95
C GLN A 29 22.12 16.48 11.84
N MET A 30 21.85 15.26 11.36
CA MET A 30 22.64 14.59 10.31
C MET A 30 22.11 14.90 8.91
N SER A 31 20.78 14.87 8.71
CA SER A 31 20.14 15.26 7.44
C SER A 31 18.62 15.43 7.56
N THR A 32 18.10 16.50 6.94
CA THR A 32 16.65 16.78 6.92
C THR A 32 15.86 15.71 6.16
N ASN A 33 16.45 15.13 5.09
CA ASN A 33 15.78 14.15 4.25
C ASN A 33 15.49 12.83 4.98
N LEU A 34 16.47 12.29 5.73
CA LEU A 34 16.26 11.04 6.48
C LEU A 34 15.19 11.24 7.57
N THR A 35 15.20 12.39 8.23
CA THR A 35 14.22 12.72 9.27
C THR A 35 12.80 12.72 8.73
N LEU A 36 12.58 13.32 7.54
CA LEU A 36 11.28 13.32 6.89
C LEU A 36 10.81 11.90 6.54
N ILE A 37 11.69 11.07 5.99
CA ILE A 37 11.35 9.68 5.62
C ILE A 37 10.97 8.86 6.86
N PHE A 38 11.74 8.98 7.95
CA PHE A 38 11.43 8.28 9.20
C PHE A 38 10.14 8.79 9.83
N ALA A 39 9.94 10.10 9.90
CA ALA A 39 8.73 10.70 10.45
C ALA A 39 7.48 10.27 9.67
N LEU A 40 7.54 10.25 8.34
CA LEU A 40 6.47 9.76 7.47
C LEU A 40 6.26 8.25 7.62
N GLY A 41 7.32 7.46 7.75
CA GLY A 41 7.21 6.01 7.96
C GLY A 41 6.51 5.65 9.27
N ILE A 42 6.85 6.33 10.37
CA ILE A 42 6.22 6.11 11.67
C ILE A 42 4.76 6.56 11.66
N SER A 43 4.46 7.72 11.08
CA SER A 43 3.08 8.22 11.01
C SER A 43 2.21 7.30 10.14
N LEU A 44 2.72 6.84 9.00
CA LEU A 44 2.05 5.87 8.14
C LEU A 44 1.82 4.54 8.87
N GLY A 45 2.84 4.02 9.57
CA GLY A 45 2.73 2.78 10.35
C GLY A 45 1.65 2.87 11.43
N PHE A 46 1.59 3.99 12.15
CA PHE A 46 0.57 4.24 13.18
C PHE A 46 -0.85 4.28 12.59
N VAL A 47 -1.04 4.98 11.46
CA VAL A 47 -2.33 5.05 10.77
C VAL A 47 -2.75 3.68 10.25
N LEU A 48 -1.83 2.92 9.65
CA LEU A 48 -2.10 1.57 9.16
C LEU A 48 -2.52 0.64 10.31
N GLN A 49 -1.82 0.67 11.44
CA GLN A 49 -2.14 -0.17 12.60
C GLN A 49 -3.55 0.12 13.13
N LYS A 50 -3.91 1.39 13.25
CA LYS A 50 -5.23 1.80 13.74
C LYS A 50 -6.36 1.50 12.76
N SER A 51 -6.09 1.59 11.46
CA SER A 51 -7.07 1.29 10.40
C SER A 51 -7.21 -0.20 10.08
N ARG A 52 -6.32 -1.07 10.62
CA ARG A 52 -6.27 -2.51 10.32
C ARG A 52 -6.35 -2.78 8.82
N PHE A 53 -5.59 -2.01 8.05
CA PHE A 53 -5.69 -1.96 6.60
C PHE A 53 -5.23 -3.28 5.93
N CYS A 54 -6.17 -4.03 5.37
CA CYS A 54 -5.89 -5.29 4.67
C CYS A 54 -6.54 -5.31 3.29
N LEU A 55 -5.72 -5.35 2.23
CA LEU A 55 -6.20 -5.39 0.85
C LEU A 55 -7.03 -6.65 0.55
N VAL A 56 -6.68 -7.79 1.17
CA VAL A 56 -7.43 -9.04 1.01
C VAL A 56 -8.85 -8.88 1.56
N SER A 57 -8.99 -8.28 2.74
CA SER A 57 -10.29 -7.98 3.34
C SER A 57 -11.09 -6.99 2.48
N ALA A 58 -10.45 -5.94 1.95
CA ALA A 58 -11.11 -4.97 1.08
C ALA A 58 -11.70 -5.61 -0.20
N VAL A 59 -11.14 -6.72 -0.70
CA VAL A 59 -11.67 -7.45 -1.86
C VAL A 59 -12.66 -8.56 -1.46
N ARG A 60 -12.39 -9.25 -0.35
CA ARG A 60 -13.19 -10.40 0.11
C ARG A 60 -14.48 -9.98 0.82
N ASP A 61 -14.44 -8.91 1.61
CA ASP A 61 -15.54 -8.52 2.51
C ASP A 61 -16.80 -8.06 1.75
N PRO A 62 -16.73 -7.35 0.60
CA PRO A 62 -17.91 -7.09 -0.24
C PRO A 62 -18.58 -8.35 -0.77
N ILE A 63 -17.80 -9.40 -1.05
CA ILE A 63 -18.32 -10.64 -1.63
C ILE A 63 -18.94 -11.52 -0.53
N LEU A 64 -18.30 -11.59 0.64
CA LEU A 64 -18.65 -12.54 1.69
C LEU A 64 -19.59 -11.97 2.76
N ILE A 65 -19.44 -10.70 3.13
CA ILE A 65 -20.11 -10.06 4.28
C ILE A 65 -21.05 -8.93 3.81
N GLY A 66 -20.80 -8.38 2.61
CA GLY A 66 -21.56 -7.25 2.03
C GLY A 66 -21.25 -5.89 2.63
N MET A 67 -20.30 -5.83 3.56
CA MET A 67 -19.78 -4.59 4.12
C MET A 67 -18.76 -3.98 3.15
N THR A 68 -19.01 -2.76 2.65
CA THR A 68 -18.10 -2.11 1.69
C THR A 68 -17.30 -0.95 2.28
N GLU A 69 -17.33 -0.77 3.60
CA GLU A 69 -16.62 0.32 4.29
C GLU A 69 -15.11 0.31 4.01
N LEU A 70 -14.46 -0.86 4.14
CA LEU A 70 -13.02 -0.99 3.87
C LEU A 70 -12.69 -0.80 2.38
N THR A 71 -13.52 -1.32 1.50
CA THR A 71 -13.36 -1.17 0.04
C THR A 71 -13.48 0.29 -0.38
N ARG A 72 -14.49 1.01 0.13
CA ARG A 72 -14.66 2.45 -0.11
C ARG A 72 -13.47 3.25 0.39
N ALA A 73 -12.99 2.96 1.61
CA ALA A 73 -11.80 3.60 2.17
C ALA A 73 -10.56 3.39 1.29
N PHE A 74 -10.36 2.16 0.77
CA PHE A 74 -9.27 1.86 -0.15
C PHE A 74 -9.40 2.61 -1.48
N LEU A 75 -10.59 2.65 -2.10
CA LEU A 75 -10.81 3.39 -3.34
C LEU A 75 -10.53 4.88 -3.18
N LEU A 76 -10.93 5.48 -2.05
CA LEU A 76 -10.62 6.88 -1.74
C LEU A 76 -9.11 7.10 -1.57
N LEU A 77 -8.41 6.21 -0.85
CA LEU A 77 -6.96 6.26 -0.71
C LEU A 77 -6.24 6.21 -2.07
N LEU A 78 -6.72 5.32 -2.95
CA LEU A 78 -6.17 5.13 -4.28
C LEU A 78 -6.39 6.38 -5.15
N GLY A 79 -7.57 7.00 -5.06
CA GLY A 79 -7.87 8.28 -5.73
C GLY A 79 -7.00 9.44 -5.24
N ILE A 80 -6.82 9.57 -3.92
CA ILE A 80 -5.93 10.60 -3.35
C ILE A 80 -4.48 10.37 -3.79
N SER A 81 -4.04 9.11 -3.87
CA SER A 81 -2.68 8.76 -4.32
C SER A 81 -2.46 9.13 -5.79
N ILE A 82 -3.43 8.85 -6.65
CA ILE A 82 -3.40 9.22 -8.07
C ILE A 82 -3.37 10.74 -8.23
N LEU A 83 -4.24 11.47 -7.53
CA LEU A 83 -4.25 12.93 -7.54
C LEU A 83 -2.91 13.51 -7.07
N GLY A 84 -2.36 12.96 -5.98
CA GLY A 84 -1.07 13.38 -5.43
C GLY A 84 0.06 13.14 -6.43
N PHE A 85 0.10 11.97 -7.06
CA PHE A 85 1.08 11.65 -8.10
C PHE A 85 0.95 12.60 -9.30
N ALA A 86 -0.27 12.82 -9.79
CA ALA A 86 -0.52 13.67 -10.95
C ALA A 86 -0.13 15.14 -10.71
N LEU A 87 -0.35 15.66 -9.49
CA LEU A 87 0.07 17.01 -9.10
C LEU A 87 1.59 17.14 -9.06
N VAL A 88 2.29 16.15 -8.49
CA VAL A 88 3.75 16.15 -8.40
C VAL A 88 4.38 16.06 -9.79
N SER A 89 3.86 15.20 -10.65
CA SER A 89 4.38 15.00 -11.99
C SER A 89 4.07 16.18 -12.92
N TRP A 90 2.91 16.83 -12.79
CA TRP A 90 2.63 18.08 -13.48
C TRP A 90 3.56 19.21 -13.01
N GLY A 91 3.78 19.32 -11.69
CA GLY A 91 4.72 20.30 -11.12
C GLY A 91 6.17 20.09 -11.55
N ALA A 92 6.60 18.83 -11.70
CA ALA A 92 7.93 18.50 -12.20
C ALA A 92 8.08 18.75 -13.70
N SER A 93 7.03 18.50 -14.50
CA SER A 93 7.00 18.84 -15.92
C SER A 93 7.19 20.34 -16.15
N GLN A 94 6.57 21.19 -15.34
CA GLN A 94 6.75 22.65 -15.45
C GLN A 94 8.15 23.14 -15.02
N ARG A 95 8.84 22.39 -14.17
CA ARG A 95 10.18 22.74 -13.65
C ARG A 95 11.33 22.04 -14.39
N ASN A 96 11.05 21.29 -15.47
CA ASN A 96 12.03 20.51 -16.24
C ASN A 96 12.94 19.63 -15.36
N ILE A 97 12.40 19.10 -14.26
CA ILE A 97 13.14 18.20 -13.38
C ILE A 97 13.00 16.80 -13.97
N PRO A 98 14.11 16.07 -14.25
CA PRO A 98 14.01 14.73 -14.80
C PRO A 98 13.42 13.79 -13.75
N LEU A 99 12.11 13.53 -13.86
CA LEU A 99 11.48 12.45 -13.14
C LEU A 99 11.89 11.14 -13.80
N ILE A 100 12.61 10.31 -13.06
CA ILE A 100 12.83 8.90 -13.41
C ILE A 100 11.51 8.14 -13.25
N LEU A 101 10.67 8.16 -14.30
CA LEU A 101 9.42 7.41 -14.34
C LEU A 101 9.71 5.99 -14.85
N ASN A 102 9.97 5.08 -13.92
CA ASN A 102 10.20 3.67 -14.25
C ASN A 102 8.85 2.94 -14.38
N VAL A 103 8.25 2.95 -15.57
CA VAL A 103 7.10 2.06 -15.84
C VAL A 103 7.60 0.66 -16.10
N PHE A 104 7.04 -0.27 -15.33
CA PHE A 104 7.28 -1.68 -15.53
C PHE A 104 6.52 -2.16 -16.77
N PRO A 105 7.19 -2.89 -17.67
CA PRO A 105 6.56 -3.42 -18.86
C PRO A 105 5.47 -4.42 -18.47
N LEU A 106 4.33 -4.34 -19.15
CA LEU A 106 3.23 -5.25 -18.94
C LEU A 106 3.48 -6.53 -19.75
N GLY A 107 3.31 -7.70 -19.14
CA GLY A 107 3.49 -8.97 -19.83
C GLY A 107 2.86 -10.14 -19.08
N VAL A 108 2.94 -11.32 -19.67
CA VAL A 108 2.37 -12.56 -19.08
C VAL A 108 2.92 -12.82 -17.67
N HIS A 109 4.15 -12.39 -17.41
CA HIS A 109 4.80 -12.49 -16.11
C HIS A 109 4.05 -11.74 -15.00
N THR A 110 3.41 -10.61 -15.28
CA THR A 110 2.65 -9.85 -14.25
C THR A 110 1.37 -10.56 -13.86
N VAL A 111 0.68 -11.19 -14.83
CA VAL A 111 -0.55 -11.97 -14.58
C VAL A 111 -0.24 -13.21 -13.76
N VAL A 112 0.79 -13.97 -14.16
CA VAL A 112 1.23 -15.17 -13.44
C VAL A 112 1.73 -14.82 -12.03
N GLY A 113 2.52 -13.75 -11.91
CA GLY A 113 2.99 -13.24 -10.63
C GLY A 113 1.85 -12.80 -9.71
N GLY A 114 0.85 -12.08 -10.25
CA GLY A 114 -0.34 -11.67 -9.52
C GLY A 114 -1.17 -12.83 -8.99
N LEU A 115 -1.35 -13.89 -9.79
CA LEU A 115 -2.03 -15.11 -9.38
C LEU A 115 -1.27 -15.83 -8.24
N LEU A 116 0.04 -16.03 -8.40
CA LEU A 116 0.87 -16.66 -7.37
C LEU A 116 0.90 -15.84 -6.08
N PHE A 117 0.96 -14.51 -6.19
CA PHE A 117 0.91 -13.60 -5.05
C PHE A 117 -0.43 -13.69 -4.33
N GLY A 118 -1.55 -13.75 -5.07
CA GLY A 118 -2.88 -13.94 -4.50
C GLY A 118 -3.03 -15.27 -3.75
N ILE A 119 -2.55 -16.37 -4.33
CA ILE A 119 -2.52 -17.68 -3.66
C ILE A 119 -1.67 -17.60 -2.38
N GLY A 120 -0.50 -16.96 -2.46
CA GLY A 120 0.38 -16.72 -1.31
C GLY A 120 -0.30 -15.93 -0.19
N MET A 121 -1.07 -14.89 -0.51
CA MET A 121 -1.82 -14.12 0.49
C MET A 121 -2.83 -14.97 1.27
N VAL A 122 -3.53 -15.89 0.59
CA VAL A 122 -4.50 -16.80 1.22
C VAL A 122 -3.77 -17.78 2.15
N LEU A 123 -2.65 -18.35 1.71
CA LEU A 123 -1.84 -19.28 2.51
C LEU A 123 -1.20 -18.60 3.73
N ALA A 124 -0.73 -17.36 3.58
CA ALA A 124 -0.13 -16.59 4.66
C ALA A 124 -1.16 -15.99 5.65
N GLY A 125 -2.45 -15.97 5.30
CA GLY A 125 -3.50 -15.41 6.15
C GLY A 125 -3.45 -13.89 6.31
N GLY A 126 -2.90 -13.17 5.32
CA GLY A 126 -2.77 -11.71 5.32
C GLY A 126 -2.12 -11.14 4.06
N CYS A 127 -2.33 -9.83 3.82
CA CYS A 127 -1.57 -9.09 2.81
C CYS A 127 -0.21 -8.64 3.37
N SER A 128 0.71 -8.24 2.49
CA SER A 128 2.05 -7.76 2.87
C SER A 128 2.01 -6.71 4.00
N THR A 129 1.21 -5.66 3.85
CA THR A 129 1.04 -4.62 4.89
C THR A 129 0.49 -5.18 6.20
N GLY A 130 -0.48 -6.10 6.14
CA GLY A 130 -1.07 -6.75 7.30
C GLY A 130 -0.07 -7.63 8.06
N ILE A 131 0.83 -8.30 7.35
CA ILE A 131 1.91 -9.10 7.94
C ILE A 131 2.89 -8.18 8.67
N LEU A 132 3.33 -7.08 8.06
CA LEU A 132 4.22 -6.10 8.71
C LEU A 132 3.60 -5.52 10.00
N MET A 133 2.31 -5.15 9.96
CA MET A 133 1.63 -4.63 11.15
C MET A 133 1.54 -5.66 12.28
N ARG A 134 1.18 -6.92 11.97
CA ARG A 134 1.08 -7.99 12.98
C ARG A 134 2.44 -8.37 13.57
N ILE A 135 3.51 -8.29 12.79
CA ILE A 135 4.88 -8.44 13.32
C ILE A 135 5.20 -7.30 14.30
N GLY A 136 4.81 -6.07 13.96
CA GLY A 136 4.92 -4.92 14.86
C GLY A 136 4.10 -5.06 16.15
N GLU A 137 2.98 -5.77 16.11
CA GLU A 137 2.17 -6.13 17.30
C GLU A 137 2.74 -7.30 18.13
N GLY A 138 3.84 -7.92 17.67
CA GLY A 138 4.54 -8.99 18.38
C GLY A 138 4.07 -10.42 18.06
N PHE A 139 3.26 -10.60 17.00
CA PHE A 139 2.84 -11.95 16.61
C PHE A 139 3.96 -12.70 15.85
N ALA A 140 4.63 -13.61 16.55
CA ALA A 140 5.79 -14.35 16.02
C ALA A 140 5.46 -15.23 14.79
N MET A 141 4.24 -15.76 14.67
CA MET A 141 3.82 -16.57 13.53
C MET A 141 3.88 -15.80 12.21
N GLN A 142 3.58 -14.50 12.24
CA GLN A 142 3.66 -13.65 11.06
C GLN A 142 5.10 -13.35 10.65
N GLY A 143 6.07 -13.48 11.58
CA GLY A 143 7.49 -13.39 11.26
C GLY A 143 7.94 -14.43 10.23
N VAL A 144 7.42 -15.65 10.32
CA VAL A 144 7.70 -16.72 9.33
C VAL A 144 7.11 -16.37 7.97
N ALA A 145 5.88 -15.86 7.95
CA ALA A 145 5.23 -15.41 6.71
C ALA A 145 5.98 -14.26 6.04
N PHE A 146 6.52 -13.32 6.83
CA PHE A 146 7.35 -12.23 6.30
C PHE A 146 8.68 -12.73 5.75
N PHE A 147 9.32 -13.69 6.41
CA PHE A 147 10.53 -14.30 5.87
C PHE A 147 10.25 -14.98 4.53
N GLY A 148 9.15 -15.73 4.43
CA GLY A 148 8.70 -16.31 3.15
C GLY A 148 8.41 -15.25 2.08
N LEU A 149 7.80 -14.12 2.46
CA LEU A 149 7.56 -12.99 1.56
C LEU A 149 8.86 -12.37 1.05
N VAL A 150 9.86 -12.18 1.92
CA VAL A 150 11.17 -11.63 1.54
C VAL A 150 11.91 -12.59 0.61
N VAL A 151 11.99 -13.87 0.97
CA VAL A 151 12.64 -14.88 0.13
C VAL A 151 11.92 -15.01 -1.23
N GLY A 152 10.59 -15.03 -1.22
CA GLY A 152 9.78 -15.05 -2.43
C GLY A 152 9.99 -13.83 -3.32
N ALA A 153 10.10 -12.62 -2.74
CA ALA A 153 10.37 -11.39 -3.48
C ALA A 153 11.75 -11.44 -4.16
N VAL A 154 12.79 -11.86 -3.44
CA VAL A 154 14.16 -11.98 -3.98
C VAL A 154 14.24 -13.02 -5.10
N LEU A 155 13.59 -14.18 -4.92
CA LEU A 155 13.51 -15.21 -5.96
C LEU A 155 12.68 -14.73 -7.16
N GLY A 156 11.61 -13.99 -6.91
CA GLY A 156 10.77 -13.37 -7.92
C GLY A 156 11.57 -12.42 -8.81
N GLU A 157 12.34 -11.50 -8.23
CA GLU A 157 13.20 -10.57 -8.98
C GLU A 157 14.23 -11.29 -9.86
N ARG A 158 14.86 -12.35 -9.33
CA ARG A 158 15.80 -13.16 -10.12
C ARG A 158 15.11 -13.91 -11.26
N SER A 159 13.94 -14.47 -10.98
CA SER A 159 13.15 -15.18 -11.98
C SER A 159 12.67 -14.22 -13.07
N LEU A 160 12.20 -13.01 -12.72
CA LEU A 160 11.72 -12.01 -13.67
C LEU A 160 12.73 -11.69 -14.77
N ILE A 161 14.04 -11.72 -14.47
CA ILE A 161 15.10 -11.55 -15.48
C ILE A 161 15.06 -12.67 -16.53
N ASN A 162 14.91 -13.93 -16.10
CA ASN A 162 14.79 -15.07 -17.02
C ASN A 162 13.48 -15.04 -17.82
N TRP A 163 12.36 -14.71 -17.16
CA TRP A 163 11.06 -14.65 -17.82
C TRP A 163 10.99 -13.51 -18.84
N ARG A 164 11.64 -12.38 -18.57
CA ARG A 164 11.78 -11.27 -19.51
C ARG A 164 12.46 -11.66 -20.83
N ILE A 165 13.50 -12.49 -20.75
CA ILE A 165 14.25 -12.97 -21.93
C ILE A 165 13.41 -13.92 -22.78
N VAL A 166 12.54 -14.72 -22.14
CA VAL A 166 11.75 -15.76 -22.82
C VAL A 166 10.47 -15.22 -23.46
N PHE A 167 9.75 -14.31 -22.77
CA PHE A 167 8.42 -13.86 -23.20
C PHE A 167 8.39 -12.50 -23.89
N GLY A 168 9.52 -11.76 -23.89
CA GLY A 168 9.58 -10.39 -24.40
C GLY A 168 8.81 -9.40 -23.51
N GLU A 169 9.12 -8.13 -23.67
CA GLU A 169 8.44 -7.04 -22.96
C GLU A 169 7.56 -6.28 -23.94
N LEU A 170 6.28 -6.11 -23.63
CA LEU A 170 5.53 -5.03 -24.26
C LEU A 170 5.99 -3.72 -23.60
N PRO A 171 6.26 -2.66 -24.38
CA PRO A 171 6.64 -1.38 -23.81
C PRO A 171 5.56 -0.92 -22.82
N GLY A 172 5.99 -0.44 -21.66
CA GLY A 172 5.07 0.12 -20.66
C GLY A 172 4.36 1.33 -21.25
N ILE A 173 3.08 1.19 -21.57
CA ILE A 173 2.28 2.28 -22.15
C ILE A 173 1.91 3.23 -21.03
N PHE A 174 2.56 4.40 -20.98
CA PHE A 174 2.12 5.51 -20.14
C PHE A 174 0.93 6.20 -20.82
N LEU A 175 -0.29 5.99 -20.29
CA LEU A 175 -1.50 6.68 -20.75
C LEU A 175 -1.37 8.23 -20.82
N PRO A 176 -0.65 8.92 -19.89
CA PRO A 176 -0.48 10.37 -19.95
C PRO A 176 0.25 10.89 -21.20
N ASP A 177 1.13 10.09 -21.82
CA ASP A 177 1.90 10.49 -23.01
C ASP A 177 1.04 10.49 -24.28
N ILE A 178 -0.06 9.73 -24.30
CA ILE A 178 -0.92 9.55 -25.47
C ILE A 178 -2.16 10.42 -25.39
N LEU A 179 -2.77 10.53 -24.19
CA LEU A 179 -4.00 11.28 -23.98
C LEU A 179 -3.77 12.69 -23.43
N GLY A 180 -2.63 12.95 -22.78
CA GLY A 180 -2.40 14.19 -22.03
C GLY A 180 -2.88 14.12 -20.59
N TRP A 181 -2.33 14.99 -19.74
CA TRP A 181 -2.52 14.98 -18.29
C TRP A 181 -3.98 15.15 -17.85
N ALA A 182 -4.71 16.08 -18.45
CA ALA A 182 -6.08 16.41 -18.08
C ALA A 182 -7.09 15.28 -18.38
N PRO A 183 -7.16 14.71 -19.59
CA PRO A 183 -8.10 13.60 -19.86
C PRO A 183 -7.71 12.31 -19.14
N THR A 184 -6.43 12.05 -18.90
CA THR A 184 -6.01 10.86 -18.12
C THR A 184 -6.51 10.95 -16.68
N LEU A 185 -6.35 12.10 -16.03
CA LEU A 185 -6.89 12.36 -14.69
C LEU A 185 -8.42 12.24 -14.64
N ILE A 186 -9.13 12.81 -15.62
CA ILE A 186 -10.60 12.74 -15.68
C ILE A 186 -11.05 11.28 -15.83
N LEU A 187 -10.38 10.51 -16.69
CA LEU A 187 -10.69 9.10 -16.92
C LEU A 187 -10.43 8.25 -15.67
N GLU A 188 -9.32 8.46 -14.98
CA GLU A 188 -9.00 7.73 -13.74
C GLU A 188 -10.00 8.06 -12.62
N ILE A 189 -10.33 9.33 -12.42
CA ILE A 189 -11.34 9.75 -11.45
C ILE A 189 -12.72 9.17 -11.81
N ALA A 190 -13.08 9.16 -13.10
CA ALA A 190 -14.32 8.56 -13.57
C ALA A 190 -14.37 7.06 -13.31
N VAL A 191 -13.28 6.32 -13.56
CA VAL A 191 -13.18 4.89 -13.27
C VAL A 191 -13.30 4.64 -11.76
N LEU A 192 -12.66 5.44 -10.92
CA LEU A 192 -12.77 5.30 -9.47
C LEU A 192 -14.18 5.60 -8.96
N LEU A 193 -14.84 6.63 -9.49
CA LEU A 193 -16.23 6.94 -9.16
C LEU A 193 -17.17 5.83 -9.62
N ALA A 194 -16.94 5.24 -10.79
CA ALA A 194 -17.71 4.10 -11.27
C ALA A 194 -17.54 2.88 -10.37
N LEU A 195 -16.31 2.56 -9.96
CA LEU A 195 -16.03 1.47 -9.03
C LEU A 195 -16.64 1.74 -7.64
N TRP A 196 -16.62 3.00 -7.19
CA TRP A 196 -17.24 3.40 -5.93
C TRP A 196 -18.76 3.27 -5.98
N GLN A 197 -19.40 3.71 -7.07
CA GLN A 197 -20.83 3.53 -7.30
C GLN A 197 -21.21 2.05 -7.40
N LEU A 198 -20.39 1.24 -8.07
CA LEU A 198 -20.61 -0.19 -8.21
C LEU A 198 -20.50 -0.91 -6.86
N ALA A 199 -19.51 -0.55 -6.03
CA ALA A 199 -19.40 -1.05 -4.67
C ALA A 199 -20.62 -0.65 -3.82
N ARG A 200 -21.13 0.58 -3.96
CA ARG A 200 -22.34 1.04 -3.28
C ARG A 200 -23.59 0.32 -3.76
N TRP A 201 -23.74 0.12 -5.07
CA TRP A 201 -24.85 -0.62 -5.65
C TRP A 201 -24.86 -2.08 -5.18
N TRP A 202 -23.68 -2.71 -5.11
CA TRP A 202 -23.53 -4.07 -4.62
C TRP A 202 -23.92 -4.19 -3.14
N GLN A 203 -23.52 -3.20 -2.33
CA GLN A 203 -23.93 -3.13 -0.92
C GLN A 203 -25.45 -3.06 -0.78
N ASN A 204 -26.11 -2.17 -1.52
CA ASN A 204 -27.57 -2.03 -1.46
C ASN A 204 -28.28 -3.33 -1.86
N LYS A 205 -27.76 -4.03 -2.88
CA LYS A 205 -28.34 -5.31 -3.34
C LYS A 205 -28.20 -6.45 -2.33
N GLN A 206 -27.15 -6.45 -1.51
CA GLN A 206 -26.92 -7.50 -0.50
C GLN A 206 -27.56 -7.18 0.85
N LEU A 207 -27.67 -5.91 1.23
CA LEU A 207 -28.29 -5.48 2.50
C LEU A 207 -29.81 -5.25 2.40
N GLY A 208 -30.41 -5.32 1.20
CA GLY A 208 -31.85 -5.40 1.03
C GLY A 208 -32.62 -4.15 1.45
N GLU A 209 -32.12 -2.97 1.10
CA GLU A 209 -32.88 -1.71 1.12
C GLU A 209 -33.32 -1.30 -0.29
#